data_AF-A0A1Y1L1F2-F1
#
_entry.id   AF-A0A1Y1L1F2-F1
#
_cell.length_a   1.000
_cell.length_b   1.000
_cell.length_c   1.000
_cell.angle_alpha   90.00
_cell.angle_beta   90.00
_cell.angle_gamma   90.00
#
_symmetry.space_group_name_H-M   'P 1'
#
loop_
_entity.id
_entity.type
_entity.pdbx_description
1 polymer ?
#
loop_
_entity_poly.entity_id
_entity_poly.type
_entity_poly.pdbx_seq_one_letter_code
_entity_poly.pdbx_strand_id
1 'polypeptide(L)'
;DEYTKTKTTFDEYVAEVNSGHLRWSPPHRSQVFWAENARKILEFENGEIPRKLAEIMQKPWDNDKQVLAIACNDIGCLVKEVPEKRYQLEKVGLKTRVMELMQSDDENVRWESLRALGGWLKYSFEHQ
;
A
#
# COMPACT_ATOMS: atom_id res chain seq x y z
N ASP A 1 7.18 -5.82 -26.07
CA ASP A 1 6.43 -6.84 -25.30
C ASP A 1 6.41 -6.61 -23.80
N GLU A 2 7.49 -6.10 -23.19
CA GLU A 2 7.51 -5.73 -21.76
C GLU A 2 6.59 -4.54 -21.43
N TYR A 3 6.56 -3.51 -22.30
CA TYR A 3 5.71 -2.32 -22.15
C TYR A 3 4.20 -2.62 -22.11
N THR A 4 3.76 -3.65 -22.83
CA THR A 4 2.35 -4.07 -22.82
C THR A 4 2.01 -4.78 -21.51
N LYS A 5 2.96 -5.58 -20.98
CA LYS A 5 2.79 -6.33 -19.74
C LYS A 5 2.73 -5.44 -18.51
N THR A 6 3.54 -4.38 -18.46
CA THR A 6 3.57 -3.42 -17.33
C THR A 6 2.34 -2.50 -17.32
N LYS A 7 1.81 -2.13 -18.50
CA LYS A 7 0.53 -1.41 -18.58
C LYS A 7 -0.63 -2.23 -18.04
N THR A 8 -0.75 -3.50 -18.44
CA THR A 8 -1.83 -4.36 -17.97
C THR A 8 -1.77 -4.55 -16.45
N THR A 9 -0.59 -4.77 -15.87
CA THR A 9 -0.46 -4.98 -14.42
C THR A 9 -0.75 -3.73 -13.58
N PHE A 10 -0.47 -2.53 -14.10
CA PHE A 10 -0.88 -1.29 -13.43
C PHE A 10 -2.40 -1.09 -13.44
N ASP A 11 -3.03 -1.27 -14.62
CA ASP A 11 -4.47 -1.09 -14.74
C ASP A 11 -5.23 -2.16 -13.93
N GLU A 12 -4.71 -3.40 -13.89
CA GLU A 12 -5.20 -4.47 -13.01
C GLU A 12 -5.13 -4.08 -11.54
N TYR A 13 -4.00 -3.54 -11.07
CA TYR A 13 -3.84 -3.07 -9.70
C TYR A 13 -4.82 -1.94 -9.36
N VAL A 14 -4.97 -0.95 -10.24
CA VAL A 14 -5.93 0.15 -10.04
C VAL A 14 -7.36 -0.38 -9.98
N ALA A 15 -7.73 -1.29 -10.87
CA ALA A 15 -9.05 -1.91 -10.87
C ALA A 15 -9.31 -2.72 -9.59
N GLU A 16 -8.32 -3.49 -9.13
CA GLU A 16 -8.39 -4.28 -7.90
C GLU A 16 -8.57 -3.38 -6.67
N VAL A 17 -7.77 -2.32 -6.53
CA VAL A 17 -7.94 -1.34 -5.45
C VAL A 17 -9.30 -0.67 -5.51
N ASN A 18 -9.79 -0.30 -6.70
CA ASN A 18 -11.10 0.31 -6.85
C ASN A 18 -12.25 -0.64 -6.49
N SER A 19 -12.08 -1.95 -6.69
CA SER A 19 -13.03 -2.98 -6.24
C SER A 19 -13.07 -3.13 -4.71
N GLY A 20 -11.99 -2.74 -4.03
CA GLY A 20 -11.80 -2.84 -2.60
C GLY A 20 -11.47 -4.24 -2.06
N HIS A 21 -11.47 -5.27 -2.90
CA HIS A 21 -11.22 -6.65 -2.50
C HIS A 21 -9.84 -7.09 -2.98
N LEU A 22 -8.82 -6.80 -2.17
CA LEU A 22 -7.44 -7.10 -2.52
C LEU A 22 -7.15 -8.61 -2.39
N ARG A 23 -6.45 -9.16 -3.37
CA ARG A 23 -5.92 -10.53 -3.34
C ARG A 23 -4.44 -10.52 -3.57
N TRP A 24 -3.74 -11.49 -3.00
CA TRP A 24 -2.33 -11.66 -3.28
C TRP A 24 -2.10 -12.03 -4.75
N SER A 25 -1.78 -11.03 -5.56
CA SER A 25 -1.53 -11.12 -6.99
C SER A 25 -0.12 -10.58 -7.31
N PRO A 26 0.42 -10.79 -8.53
CA PRO A 26 1.75 -10.32 -8.90
C PRO A 26 2.02 -8.83 -8.63
N PRO A 27 1.09 -7.87 -8.87
CA PRO A 27 1.28 -6.47 -8.50
C PRO A 27 1.64 -6.25 -7.03
N HIS A 28 0.98 -6.93 -6.10
CA HIS A 28 1.22 -6.78 -4.66
C HIS A 28 2.55 -7.38 -4.19
N ARG A 29 3.14 -8.31 -4.96
CA ARG A 29 4.36 -9.05 -4.55
C ARG A 29 5.62 -8.64 -5.31
N SER A 30 5.48 -8.06 -6.50
CA SER A 30 6.59 -7.80 -7.40
C SER A 30 7.32 -6.51 -7.03
N GLN A 31 8.59 -6.62 -6.65
CA GLN A 31 9.44 -5.45 -6.43
C GLN A 31 9.62 -4.61 -7.70
N VAL A 32 9.69 -5.28 -8.86
CA VAL A 32 9.81 -4.61 -10.17
C VAL A 32 8.57 -3.75 -10.45
N PHE A 33 7.38 -4.28 -10.15
CA PHE A 33 6.14 -3.52 -10.30
C PHE A 33 6.18 -2.22 -9.49
N TRP A 34 6.55 -2.31 -8.22
CA TRP A 34 6.59 -1.13 -7.34
C TRP A 34 7.67 -0.12 -7.73
N ALA A 35 8.86 -0.59 -8.12
CA ALA A 35 9.93 0.28 -8.60
C ALA A 35 9.50 1.10 -9.84
N GLU A 36 8.72 0.50 -10.73
CA GLU A 36 8.24 1.16 -11.95
C GLU A 36 7.00 2.05 -11.72
N ASN A 37 6.10 1.64 -10.82
CA ASN A 37 4.74 2.18 -10.77
C ASN A 37 4.42 2.99 -9.51
N ALA A 38 5.20 2.92 -8.43
CA ALA A 38 4.83 3.55 -7.15
C ALA A 38 4.57 5.06 -7.26
N ARG A 39 5.43 5.81 -7.98
CA ARG A 39 5.22 7.25 -8.18
C ARG A 39 3.95 7.53 -8.97
N LYS A 40 3.70 6.75 -10.03
CA LYS A 40 2.46 6.83 -10.83
C LYS A 40 1.23 6.54 -9.98
N ILE A 41 1.27 5.53 -9.12
CA ILE A 41 0.19 5.17 -8.19
C ILE A 41 -0.15 6.34 -7.25
N LEU A 42 0.86 7.02 -6.71
CA LEU A 42 0.65 8.16 -5.81
C LEU A 42 0.05 9.38 -6.51
N GLU A 43 0.33 9.55 -7.80
CA GLU A 43 -0.12 10.70 -8.60
C GLU A 43 -1.43 10.44 -9.35
N PHE A 44 -1.80 9.17 -9.53
CA PHE A 44 -2.99 8.74 -10.26
C PHE A 44 -4.25 9.43 -9.73
N GLU A 45 -4.99 10.07 -10.65
CA GLU A 45 -6.22 10.81 -10.36
C GLU A 45 -6.13 11.70 -9.11
N ASN A 46 -5.06 12.50 -9.05
CA ASN A 46 -4.77 13.41 -7.94
C ASN A 46 -4.70 12.67 -6.59
N GLY A 47 -4.05 11.51 -6.55
CA GLY A 47 -3.87 10.70 -5.35
C GLY A 47 -5.11 9.91 -4.93
N GLU A 48 -5.88 9.42 -5.89
CA GLU A 48 -7.06 8.59 -5.64
C GLU A 48 -6.69 7.27 -4.96
N ILE A 49 -5.64 6.59 -5.43
CA ILE A 49 -5.28 5.26 -4.92
C ILE A 49 -4.96 5.26 -3.41
N PRO A 50 -4.14 6.19 -2.87
CA PRO A 50 -3.96 6.29 -1.42
C PRO A 50 -5.25 6.54 -0.64
N ARG A 51 -6.17 7.35 -1.16
CA ARG A 51 -7.49 7.56 -0.52
C ARG A 51 -8.29 6.28 -0.51
N LYS A 52 -8.27 5.53 -1.62
CA LYS A 52 -9.00 4.28 -1.74
C LYS A 52 -8.45 3.20 -0.81
N LEU A 53 -7.13 3.09 -0.69
CA LEU A 53 -6.49 2.23 0.30
C LEU A 53 -6.91 2.60 1.73
N ALA A 54 -7.01 3.90 2.05
CA ALA A 54 -7.49 4.34 3.36
C ALA A 54 -8.94 3.91 3.62
N GLU A 55 -9.83 4.07 2.64
CA GLU A 55 -11.22 3.59 2.71
C GLU A 55 -11.31 2.07 2.90
N ILE A 56 -10.48 1.30 2.17
CA ILE A 56 -10.40 -0.15 2.31
C ILE A 56 -10.03 -0.51 3.75
N MET A 57 -8.97 0.10 4.29
CA MET A 57 -8.45 -0.26 5.60
C MET A 57 -9.35 0.13 6.78
N GLN A 58 -10.28 1.06 6.58
CA GLN A 58 -11.27 1.44 7.60
C GLN A 58 -12.40 0.41 7.76
N LYS A 59 -12.59 -0.48 6.78
CA LYS A 59 -13.59 -1.55 6.88
C LYS A 59 -13.11 -2.65 7.84
N PRO A 60 -14.02 -3.36 8.52
CA PRO A 60 -13.65 -4.34 9.55
C PRO A 60 -13.02 -5.62 8.99
N TRP A 61 -13.39 -6.06 7.78
CA TRP A 61 -12.85 -7.26 7.11
C TRP A 61 -12.85 -8.53 7.98
N ASP A 62 -13.87 -8.72 8.82
CA ASP A 62 -13.91 -9.82 9.80
C ASP A 62 -13.81 -11.22 9.17
N ASN A 63 -14.29 -11.37 7.94
CA ASN A 63 -14.22 -12.63 7.19
C ASN A 63 -13.10 -12.66 6.14
N ASP A 64 -12.29 -11.60 6.03
CA ASP A 64 -11.27 -11.49 4.98
C ASP A 64 -10.11 -10.56 5.36
N LYS A 65 -9.50 -10.82 6.53
CA LYS A 65 -8.43 -10.00 7.10
C LYS A 65 -7.20 -9.86 6.19
N GLN A 66 -7.01 -10.76 5.21
CA GLN A 66 -5.91 -10.67 4.24
C GLN A 66 -5.93 -9.35 3.45
N VAL A 67 -7.11 -8.74 3.25
CA VAL A 67 -7.22 -7.45 2.57
C VAL A 67 -6.44 -6.36 3.32
N LEU A 68 -6.48 -6.39 4.66
CA LEU A 68 -5.71 -5.48 5.49
C LEU A 68 -4.20 -5.76 5.41
N ALA A 69 -3.81 -7.04 5.39
CA ALA A 69 -2.41 -7.43 5.26
C ALA A 69 -1.82 -6.96 3.91
N ILE A 70 -2.56 -7.13 2.82
CA ILE A 70 -2.15 -6.67 1.49
C ILE A 70 -2.07 -5.14 1.44
N ALA A 71 -3.07 -4.43 1.99
CA ALA A 71 -3.03 -2.97 2.03
C ALA A 71 -1.81 -2.46 2.83
N CYS A 72 -1.47 -3.09 3.96
CA CYS A 72 -0.26 -2.75 4.72
C CYS A 72 1.02 -3.01 3.90
N ASN A 73 1.10 -4.14 3.20
CA ASN A 73 2.21 -4.44 2.30
C ASN A 73 2.40 -3.35 1.24
N ASP A 74 1.33 -2.99 0.54
CA ASP A 74 1.36 -2.02 -0.56
C ASP A 74 1.81 -0.64 -0.08
N ILE A 75 1.31 -0.24 1.07
CA ILE A 75 1.71 1.00 1.72
C ILE A 75 3.20 0.97 2.07
N GLY A 76 3.70 -0.15 2.60
CA GLY A 76 5.12 -0.34 2.86
C GLY A 76 5.96 -0.20 1.58
N CYS A 77 5.49 -0.76 0.47
CA CYS A 77 6.10 -0.59 -0.85
C CYS A 77 6.10 0.87 -1.30
N LEU A 78 4.98 1.58 -1.19
CA LEU A 78 4.89 3.00 -1.55
C LEU A 78 5.86 3.88 -0.75
N VAL A 79 5.98 3.63 0.56
CA VAL A 79 6.92 4.36 1.43
C VAL A 79 8.36 4.06 1.07
N LYS A 80 8.67 2.81 0.71
CA LYS A 80 10.02 2.37 0.33
C LYS A 80 10.44 2.95 -1.02
N GLU A 81 9.57 2.91 -2.02
CA GLU A 81 9.90 3.32 -3.39
C GLU A 81 9.79 4.83 -3.61
N VAL A 82 8.94 5.54 -2.85
CA VAL A 82 8.73 6.99 -2.98
C VAL A 82 8.73 7.68 -1.61
N PRO A 83 9.85 7.60 -0.84
CA PRO A 83 9.92 8.10 0.53
C PRO A 83 9.62 9.60 0.62
N GLU A 84 9.96 10.40 -0.39
CA GLU A 84 9.71 11.84 -0.44
C GLU A 84 8.21 12.19 -0.47
N LYS A 85 7.35 11.26 -0.88
CA LYS A 85 5.88 11.46 -0.94
C LYS A 85 5.13 10.82 0.23
N ARG A 86 5.82 10.25 1.23
CA ARG A 86 5.19 9.62 2.40
C ARG A 86 4.21 10.53 3.15
N TYR A 87 4.44 11.85 3.15
CA TYR A 87 3.54 12.82 3.78
C TYR A 87 2.14 12.83 3.14
N GLN A 88 2.02 12.47 1.85
CA GLN A 88 0.72 12.29 1.19
C GLN A 88 -0.06 11.13 1.81
N LEU A 89 0.62 10.02 2.15
CA LEU A 89 0.03 8.87 2.82
C LEU A 89 -0.38 9.21 4.26
N GLU A 90 0.43 9.99 4.96
CA GLU A 90 0.12 10.50 6.30
C GLU A 90 -1.12 11.39 6.31
N LYS A 91 -1.24 12.30 5.33
CA LYS A 91 -2.38 13.22 5.18
C LYS A 91 -3.72 12.50 5.00
N VAL A 92 -3.72 11.33 4.35
CA VAL A 92 -4.94 10.52 4.18
C VAL A 92 -5.16 9.53 5.32
N GLY A 93 -4.35 9.59 6.39
CA GLY A 93 -4.53 8.79 7.61
C GLY A 93 -3.93 7.38 7.56
N LEU A 94 -3.22 7.01 6.50
CA LEU A 94 -2.71 5.64 6.32
C LEU A 94 -1.67 5.25 7.38
N LYS A 95 -0.78 6.17 7.77
CA LYS A 95 0.22 5.89 8.80
C LYS A 95 -0.43 5.56 10.15
N THR A 96 -1.41 6.36 10.57
CA THR A 96 -2.17 6.12 11.79
C THR A 96 -2.87 4.77 11.72
N ARG A 97 -3.50 4.46 10.59
CA ARG A 97 -4.20 3.19 10.41
C ARG A 97 -3.26 1.97 10.45
N VAL A 98 -2.08 2.06 9.82
CA VAL A 98 -1.04 1.02 9.91
C VAL A 98 -0.59 0.83 11.36
N MET A 99 -0.42 1.92 12.13
CA MET A 99 -0.03 1.82 13.54
C MET A 99 -1.07 1.09 14.39
N GLU A 100 -2.36 1.32 14.15
CA GLU A 100 -3.45 0.59 14.82
C GLU A 100 -3.40 -0.91 14.49
N LEU A 101 -3.18 -1.27 13.23
CA LEU A 101 -3.16 -2.66 12.76
C LEU A 101 -1.95 -3.47 13.25
N MET A 102 -0.92 -2.83 13.81
CA MET A 102 0.15 -3.54 14.54
C MET A 102 -0.37 -4.29 15.78
N GLN A 103 -1.55 -3.93 16.29
CA GLN A 103 -2.20 -4.61 17.40
C GLN A 103 -3.29 -5.58 16.95
N SER A 104 -3.34 -5.90 15.64
CA SER A 104 -4.28 -6.87 15.09
C SER A 104 -4.11 -8.25 15.74
N ASP A 105 -5.22 -8.94 15.92
CA ASP A 105 -5.29 -10.34 16.35
C ASP A 105 -4.78 -11.29 15.25
N ASP A 106 -5.05 -10.96 13.99
CA ASP A 106 -4.48 -11.64 12.82
C ASP A 106 -2.96 -11.39 12.71
N GLU A 107 -2.19 -12.48 12.69
CA GLU A 107 -0.73 -12.44 12.65
C GLU A 107 -0.17 -11.85 11.36
N ASN A 108 -0.80 -12.12 10.21
CA ASN A 108 -0.33 -11.62 8.92
C ASN A 108 -0.54 -10.10 8.84
N VAL A 109 -1.71 -9.62 9.27
CA VAL A 109 -1.99 -8.18 9.35
C VAL A 109 -0.99 -7.50 10.27
N ARG A 110 -0.76 -8.06 11.46
CA ARG A 110 0.21 -7.52 12.42
C ARG A 110 1.62 -7.47 11.83
N TRP A 111 2.07 -8.55 11.19
CA TRP A 111 3.40 -8.64 10.59
C TRP A 111 3.59 -7.63 9.46
N GLU A 112 2.63 -7.54 8.53
CA GLU A 112 2.68 -6.59 7.41
C GLU A 112 2.65 -5.13 7.89
N SER A 113 1.83 -4.84 8.91
CA SER A 113 1.74 -3.49 9.49
C SER A 113 3.06 -3.05 10.14
N LEU A 114 3.70 -3.96 10.90
CA LEU A 114 5.02 -3.72 11.50
C LEU A 114 6.09 -3.47 10.43
N ARG A 115 6.08 -4.28 9.36
CA ARG A 115 7.04 -4.15 8.26
C ARG A 115 6.87 -2.81 7.54
N ALA A 116 5.63 -2.41 7.26
CA ALA A 116 5.31 -1.13 6.62
C ALA A 116 5.80 0.05 7.48
N LEU A 117 5.51 0.04 8.79
CA LEU A 117 5.95 1.11 9.69
C LEU A 117 7.48 1.17 9.84
N GLY A 118 8.18 0.04 9.77
CA GLY A 118 9.65 0.00 9.74
C GLY A 118 10.24 0.85 8.61
N GLY A 119 9.59 0.85 7.44
CA GLY A 119 9.94 1.73 6.33
C GLY A 119 9.80 3.21 6.69
N TRP A 120 8.66 3.60 7.29
CA TRP A 120 8.45 4.98 7.74
C TRP A 120 9.51 5.47 8.70
N LEU A 121 9.90 4.65 9.69
CA LEU A 121 10.89 5.02 10.69
C LEU A 121 12.27 5.21 10.07
N LYS A 122 12.71 4.28 9.22
CA LYS A 122 14.01 4.37 8.54
C LYS A 122 14.19 5.73 7.83
N TYR A 123 13.21 6.13 7.04
CA TYR A 123 13.27 7.38 6.28
C TYR A 123 12.90 8.63 7.09
N SER A 124 12.45 8.48 8.35
CA SER A 124 12.18 9.61 9.24
C SER A 124 13.45 10.26 9.77
N PHE A 125 14.52 9.49 9.92
CA PHE A 125 15.79 9.97 10.47
C PHE A 125 16.80 10.38 9.40
N GLU A 126 16.60 9.99 8.14
CA GLU A 126 17.49 10.36 7.02
C GLU A 126 17.26 11.81 6.50
N HIS A 127 16.24 12.51 7.00
CA HIS A 127 15.89 13.87 6.57
C HIS A 127 16.01 14.92 7.70
N GLN A 128 16.84 14.65 8.73
CA GLN A 128 17.24 15.65 9.74
C GLN A 128 18.67 16.13 9.50
#